data_AF-A0A8H3P2Q9-F1
#
_entry.id   AF-A0A8H3P2Q9-F1
#
_cell.length_a   1.000
_cell.length_b   1.000
_cell.length_c   1.000
_cell.angle_alpha   90.00
_cell.angle_beta   90.00
_cell.angle_gamma   90.00
#
_symmetry.space_group_name_H-M   'P 1'
#
loop_
_entity.id
_entity.type
_entity.pdbx_description
1 polymer ?
#
loop_
_entity_poly.entity_id
_entity_poly.type
_entity_poly.pdbx_seq_one_letter_code
_entity_poly.pdbx_strand_id
1 'polypeptide(L)'
;MFDMAFVKTEELNVYDIKVYGRVSNILTMLLQPNERKVKFQCSEGAENITLPDPTFLDCHYRVAEIINAADLARPIGNKIRDWRDLRKYGDTNGCLRRDGSTDITDILNTAL
;
A
#
# COMPACT_ATOMS: atom_id res chain seq x y z
N MET A 1 -1.60 -4.44 0.33
CA MET A 1 -1.19 -3.02 0.49
C MET A 1 -2.00 -2.41 1.63
N PHE A 2 -1.84 -2.92 2.85
CA PHE A 2 -2.05 -2.28 4.17
C PHE A 2 -1.45 -3.21 5.23
N ASP A 3 -0.45 -3.97 4.83
CA ASP A 3 0.07 -5.12 5.57
C ASP A 3 1.14 -4.67 6.57
N MET A 4 1.65 -3.45 6.43
CA MET A 4 2.54 -2.81 7.38
C MET A 4 2.36 -1.30 7.35
N ALA A 5 2.79 -0.61 8.41
CA ALA A 5 2.84 0.84 8.49
C ALA A 5 4.02 1.30 9.35
N PHE A 6 4.39 2.56 9.19
CA PHE A 6 5.42 3.24 9.98
C PHE A 6 4.74 4.12 11.04
N VAL A 7 5.02 3.85 12.30
CA VAL A 7 4.48 4.58 13.45
C VAL A 7 5.53 5.58 13.90
N LYS A 8 5.14 6.84 14.03
CA LYS A 8 6.04 7.93 14.43
C LYS A 8 6.62 7.67 15.82
N THR A 9 7.92 7.93 15.97
CA THR A 9 8.60 7.97 17.27
C THR A 9 8.96 9.42 17.64
N GLU A 10 9.55 9.60 18.82
CA GLU A 10 10.09 10.91 19.26
C GLU A 10 11.31 11.35 18.44
N GLU A 11 11.99 10.41 17.77
CA GLU A 11 13.18 10.67 16.98
C GLU A 11 12.82 11.05 15.53
N LEU A 12 13.45 12.12 15.02
CA LEU A 12 13.19 12.60 13.67
C LEU A 12 13.55 11.53 12.63
N ASN A 13 12.60 11.23 11.73
CA ASN A 13 12.71 10.23 10.67
C ASN A 13 12.95 8.79 11.16
N VAL A 14 12.67 8.52 12.44
CA VAL A 14 12.70 7.19 13.02
C VAL A 14 11.29 6.71 13.30
N TYR A 15 10.99 5.49 12.87
CA TYR A 15 9.65 4.93 12.93
C TYR A 15 9.67 3.50 13.42
N ASP A 16 8.68 3.13 14.24
CA ASP A 16 8.40 1.74 14.54
C ASP A 16 7.63 1.11 13.37
N ILE A 17 8.00 -0.11 12.98
CA ILE A 17 7.27 -0.89 11.98
C ILE A 17 6.17 -1.65 12.69
N LYS A 18 4.92 -1.30 12.35
CA LYS A 18 3.76 -2.10 12.67
C LYS A 18 3.41 -3.00 11.50
N VAL A 19 3.12 -4.26 11.78
CA VAL A 19 2.84 -5.30 10.80
C VAL A 19 1.46 -5.90 11.10
N TYR A 20 0.65 -6.10 10.07
CA TYR A 20 -0.74 -6.53 10.15
C TYR A 20 -0.98 -7.86 9.45
N GLY A 21 -1.88 -8.68 10.01
CA GLY A 21 -2.23 -9.97 9.41
C GLY A 21 -1.04 -10.91 9.26
N ARG A 22 -1.07 -11.74 8.21
CA ARG A 22 -0.02 -12.73 7.89
C ARG A 22 1.05 -12.16 6.96
N VAL A 23 1.57 -10.97 7.26
CA VAL A 23 2.80 -10.55 6.58
C VAL A 23 3.85 -11.60 6.82
N SER A 24 4.50 -11.97 5.72
CA SER A 24 5.45 -13.08 5.61
C SER A 24 6.26 -13.24 6.88
N ASN A 25 6.28 -14.46 7.43
CA ASN A 25 7.16 -14.85 8.54
C ASN A 25 8.59 -14.35 8.32
N ILE A 26 9.02 -14.14 7.06
CA ILE A 26 10.30 -13.53 6.69
C ILE A 26 10.45 -12.10 7.22
N LEU A 27 9.46 -11.22 7.08
CA LEU A 27 9.54 -9.84 7.58
C LEU A 27 9.56 -9.81 9.11
N THR A 28 8.74 -10.65 9.75
CA THR A 28 8.77 -10.83 11.21
C THR A 28 10.04 -11.51 11.73
N MET A 29 10.72 -12.30 10.89
CA MET A 29 11.99 -12.96 11.22
C MET A 29 13.21 -12.04 10.98
N LEU A 30 13.14 -11.17 9.97
CA LEU A 30 14.18 -10.18 9.67
C LEU A 30 14.11 -8.98 10.60
N LEU A 31 12.92 -8.60 11.06
CA LEU A 31 12.73 -7.54 12.04
C LEU A 31 12.82 -8.17 13.44
N GLN A 32 13.98 -8.02 14.10
CA GLN A 32 14.13 -8.53 15.47
C GLN A 32 13.01 -7.98 16.36
N PRO A 33 12.43 -8.78 17.28
CA PRO A 33 11.29 -8.37 18.10
C PRO A 33 11.51 -7.04 18.84
N ASN A 34 12.76 -6.74 19.20
CA ASN A 34 13.16 -5.57 19.97
C ASN A 34 13.74 -4.43 19.11
N GLU A 35 13.86 -4.61 17.79
CA GLU A 35 14.48 -3.63 16.87
C GLU A 35 13.59 -3.33 15.67
N ARG A 36 12.27 -3.22 15.88
CA ARG A 36 11.34 -2.83 14.80
C ARG A 36 11.44 -1.34 14.45
N LYS A 37 12.58 -0.70 14.65
CA LYS A 37 12.80 0.70 14.29
C LYS A 37 13.49 0.78 12.94
N VAL A 38 13.05 1.73 12.12
CA VAL A 38 13.75 2.13 10.90
C VAL A 38 14.06 3.60 10.95
N LYS A 39 15.23 3.97 10.44
CA LYS A 39 15.60 5.36 10.21
C LYS A 39 15.61 5.65 8.72
N PHE A 40 14.85 6.64 8.30
CA PHE A 40 14.88 7.12 6.93
C PHE A 40 16.04 8.11 6.77
N GLN A 41 16.85 7.85 5.76
CA GLN A 41 18.02 8.67 5.41
C GLN A 41 18.20 8.65 3.90
N CYS A 42 18.70 9.74 3.33
CA CYS A 42 19.04 9.78 1.92
C CYS A 42 20.23 8.86 1.67
N SER A 43 20.19 8.14 0.54
CA SER A 43 21.37 7.45 0.04
C SER A 43 22.36 8.46 -0.53
N GLU A 44 23.62 8.06 -0.62
CA GLU A 44 24.65 8.82 -1.33
C GLU A 44 24.21 9.11 -2.77
N GLY A 45 24.31 10.37 -3.19
CA GLY A 45 23.89 10.84 -4.52
C GLY A 45 22.39 11.09 -4.69
N ALA A 46 21.60 10.99 -3.61
CA ALA A 46 20.16 11.28 -3.60
C ALA A 46 19.79 12.37 -2.58
N GLU A 47 20.75 13.22 -2.18
CA GLU A 47 20.57 14.25 -1.16
C GLU A 47 19.53 15.31 -1.57
N ASN A 48 19.32 15.47 -2.87
CA ASN A 48 18.32 16.32 -3.50
C ASN A 48 16.90 15.74 -3.48
N ILE A 49 16.71 14.48 -3.06
CA ILE A 49 15.40 13.86 -2.88
C ILE A 49 14.96 14.05 -1.44
N THR A 50 13.83 14.72 -1.24
CA THR A 50 13.24 14.91 0.09
C THR A 50 12.76 13.59 0.66
N LEU A 51 13.03 13.37 1.96
CA LEU A 51 12.45 12.25 2.69
C LEU A 51 10.91 12.35 2.73
N PRO A 52 10.19 11.22 2.89
CA PRO A 52 8.75 11.23 3.03
C PRO A 52 8.27 12.13 4.18
N ASP A 53 7.19 12.88 3.95
CA ASP A 53 6.57 13.70 4.99
C ASP A 53 5.99 12.79 6.11
N PRO A 54 6.36 13.01 7.38
CA PRO A 54 5.83 12.26 8.51
C PRO A 54 4.29 12.27 8.60
N THR A 55 3.64 13.33 8.12
CA THR A 55 2.18 13.48 8.12
C THR A 55 1.51 12.46 7.21
N PHE A 56 2.09 12.20 6.03
CA PHE A 56 1.56 11.18 5.12
C PHE A 56 1.78 9.77 5.67
N LEU A 57 2.89 9.54 6.38
CA LEU A 57 3.15 8.27 7.05
C LEU A 57 2.14 8.01 8.19
N ASP A 58 1.83 9.02 9.00
CA ASP A 58 0.81 8.92 10.06
C ASP A 58 -0.59 8.68 9.47
N CYS A 59 -0.93 9.40 8.41
CA CYS A 59 -2.20 9.20 7.69
C CYS A 59 -2.32 7.75 7.20
N HIS A 60 -1.28 7.23 6.53
CA HIS A 60 -1.24 5.84 6.08
C HIS A 60 -1.37 4.86 7.26
N TYR A 61 -0.67 5.12 8.37
CA TYR A 61 -0.78 4.29 9.59
C TYR A 61 -2.21 4.21 10.11
N ARG A 62 -2.90 5.34 10.25
CA ARG A 62 -4.30 5.39 10.71
C ARG A 62 -5.25 4.67 9.77
N VAL A 63 -5.06 4.84 8.47
CA VAL A 63 -5.87 4.13 7.45
C VAL A 63 -5.62 2.61 7.54
N ALA A 64 -4.36 2.19 7.70
CA ALA A 64 -4.01 0.80 7.87
C ALA A 64 -4.63 0.21 9.15
N GLU A 65 -4.63 0.92 10.28
CA GLU A 65 -5.31 0.51 11.51
C GLU A 65 -6.79 0.23 11.28
N ILE A 66 -7.50 1.19 10.68
CA ILE A 66 -8.95 1.08 10.42
C ILE A 66 -9.26 -0.10 9.50
N ILE A 67 -8.52 -0.22 8.39
CA ILE A 67 -8.75 -1.26 7.39
C ILE A 67 -8.47 -2.66 7.96
N ASN A 68 -7.42 -2.81 8.76
CA ASN A 68 -7.10 -4.10 9.37
C ASN A 68 -8.04 -4.45 10.52
N ALA A 69 -8.44 -3.48 11.34
CA ALA A 69 -9.43 -3.69 12.40
C ALA A 69 -10.81 -4.10 11.84
N ALA A 70 -11.15 -3.63 10.63
CA ALA A 70 -12.38 -4.00 9.93
C ALA A 70 -12.27 -5.29 9.08
N ASP A 71 -11.12 -6.00 9.08
CA ASP A 71 -10.81 -7.14 8.18
C ASP A 71 -11.04 -6.83 6.68
N LEU A 72 -10.89 -5.55 6.29
CA LEU A 72 -11.08 -5.09 4.91
C LEU A 72 -9.80 -5.11 4.07
N ALA A 73 -8.65 -5.40 4.68
CA ALA A 73 -7.35 -5.42 3.99
C ALA A 73 -7.34 -6.35 2.76
N ARG A 74 -7.89 -7.56 2.89
CA ARG A 74 -7.97 -8.54 1.80
C ARG A 74 -8.96 -8.12 0.71
N PRO A 75 -10.24 -7.78 1.01
CA PRO A 75 -11.18 -7.26 0.02
C PRO A 75 -10.65 -6.07 -0.77
N ILE A 76 -10.10 -5.05 -0.09
CA ILE A 76 -9.57 -3.85 -0.73
C ILE A 76 -8.35 -4.19 -1.59
N GLY A 77 -7.45 -5.04 -1.09
CA GLY A 77 -6.29 -5.51 -1.86
C GLY A 77 -6.67 -6.20 -3.16
N ASN A 78 -7.71 -7.04 -3.13
CA ASN A 78 -8.24 -7.69 -4.33
C ASN A 78 -8.78 -6.65 -5.33
N LYS A 79 -9.63 -5.72 -4.89
CA LYS A 79 -10.19 -4.68 -5.79
C LYS A 79 -9.11 -3.80 -6.42
N ILE A 80 -8.04 -3.46 -5.69
CA ILE A 80 -6.90 -2.70 -6.24
C ILE A 80 -6.16 -3.51 -7.32
N ARG A 81 -6.00 -4.83 -7.12
CA ARG A 81 -5.39 -5.72 -8.12
C ARG A 81 -6.29 -5.81 -9.35
N ASP A 82 -7.57 -6.08 -9.16
CA ASP A 82 -8.55 -6.18 -10.24
C ASP A 82 -8.56 -4.90 -11.09
N TRP A 83 -8.55 -3.72 -10.46
CA TRP A 83 -8.42 -2.44 -11.14
C TRP A 83 -7.12 -2.29 -11.95
N ARG A 84 -5.99 -2.70 -11.37
CA ARG A 84 -4.68 -2.64 -12.04
C ARG A 84 -4.65 -3.55 -13.27
N ASP A 85 -5.23 -4.74 -13.13
CA ASP A 85 -5.33 -5.71 -14.22
C ASP A 85 -6.25 -5.17 -15.31
N LEU A 86 -7.43 -4.64 -14.97
CA LEU A 86 -8.33 -3.97 -15.91
C LEU A 86 -7.62 -2.84 -16.68
N ARG A 87 -6.83 -2.01 -16.01
CA ARG A 87 -6.06 -0.94 -16.69
C ARG A 87 -5.01 -1.50 -17.65
N LYS A 88 -4.31 -2.57 -17.26
CA LYS A 88 -3.26 -3.20 -18.06
C LYS A 88 -3.82 -3.91 -19.29
N TYR A 89 -4.95 -4.60 -19.15
CA TYR A 89 -5.63 -5.30 -20.25
C TYR A 89 -6.49 -4.37 -21.10
N GLY A 90 -7.04 -3.29 -20.52
CA GLY A 90 -7.78 -2.26 -21.25
C GLY A 90 -6.92 -1.47 -22.24
N ASP A 91 -5.64 -1.26 -21.92
CA ASP A 91 -4.69 -0.53 -22.78
C ASP A 91 -4.08 -1.41 -23.90
N THR A 92 -4.11 -2.74 -23.73
CA THR A 92 -3.51 -3.68 -24.70
C THR A 92 -4.51 -4.52 -25.48
N ASN A 93 -5.79 -4.61 -25.07
CA ASN A 93 -6.80 -5.44 -25.73
C ASN A 93 -8.24 -4.89 -25.69
N GLY A 94 -8.43 -3.57 -25.87
CA GLY A 94 -9.69 -3.04 -26.41
C GLY A 94 -10.92 -3.08 -25.50
N CYS A 95 -10.75 -3.17 -24.18
CA CYS A 95 -11.90 -3.10 -23.25
C CYS A 95 -12.40 -1.67 -23.00
N LEU A 96 -11.76 -0.62 -23.51
CA LEU A 96 -12.28 0.75 -23.46
C LEU A 96 -12.03 1.43 -24.81
N ARG A 97 -13.06 1.45 -25.65
CA ARG A 97 -13.04 2.19 -26.93
C ARG A 97 -12.97 3.69 -26.66
N ARG A 98 -12.09 4.39 -27.38
CA ARG A 98 -11.88 5.85 -27.25
C ARG A 98 -13.11 6.69 -27.59
N ASP A 99 -14.08 6.12 -28.30
CA ASP A 99 -15.35 6.74 -28.66
C ASP A 99 -16.42 6.65 -27.57
N GLY A 100 -16.10 6.02 -26.43
CA GLY A 100 -17.03 5.88 -25.30
C GLY A 100 -18.09 4.79 -25.50
N SER A 101 -18.05 4.00 -26.58
CA SER A 101 -19.08 2.98 -26.87
C SER A 101 -18.83 1.65 -26.14
N THR A 102 -18.09 1.66 -25.04
CA THR A 102 -17.72 0.41 -24.37
C THR A 102 -18.89 -0.09 -23.53
N ASP A 103 -19.28 -1.35 -23.77
CA ASP A 103 -20.17 -2.06 -22.87
C ASP A 103 -19.41 -2.45 -21.59
N ILE A 104 -19.63 -1.65 -20.54
CA ILE A 104 -19.01 -1.81 -19.22
C ILE A 104 -19.78 -2.81 -18.33
N THR A 105 -20.86 -3.42 -18.82
CA THR A 105 -21.74 -4.29 -18.02
C THR A 105 -21.00 -5.50 -17.46
N ASP A 106 -20.09 -6.11 -18.22
CA ASP A 106 -19.27 -7.25 -17.77
C ASP A 106 -18.18 -6.83 -16.76
N ILE A 107 -17.67 -5.60 -16.86
CA ILE A 107 -16.73 -5.01 -15.90
C ILE A 107 -17.45 -4.71 -14.57
N LEU A 108 -18.69 -4.25 -14.64
CA LEU A 108 -19.52 -3.97 -13.46
C LEU A 108 -19.99 -5.26 -12.77
N ASN A 109 -20.27 -6.32 -13.54
CA ASN A 109 -20.66 -7.62 -12.99
C ASN A 109 -19.54 -8.33 -12.22
N THR A 110 -18.26 -8.08 -12.57
CA THR A 110 -17.10 -8.59 -11.80
C THR A 110 -16.76 -7.72 -10.58
N ALA A 111 -17.39 -6.55 -10.45
CA ALA A 111 -17.23 -5.66 -9.32
C ALA A 111 -18.20 -5.93 -8.15
N LEU A 112 -19.21 -6.78 -8.33
CA LEU A 112 -20.17 -7.23 -7.31
C LEU A 112 -19.69 -8.50 -6.58
#